data_AF-B5VS08-F1
#
_entry.id   AF-B5VS08-F1
#
_cell.length_a   1.000
_cell.length_b   1.000
_cell.length_c   1.000
_cell.angle_alpha   90.00
_cell.angle_beta   90.00
_cell.angle_gamma   90.00
#
_symmetry.space_group_name_H-M   'P 1'
#
loop_
_entity.id
_entity.type
_entity.pdbx_description
1 polymer ?
#
loop_
_entity_poly.entity_id
_entity_poly.type
_entity_poly.pdbx_seq_one_letter_code
_entity_poly.pdbx_strand_id
1 'polypeptide(L)'
;MATLEELDAQTLPGDDELDQEILNLSTQELQTRAKLLDNEIRIFRSELQRLSHENNVMLEKIKDNKEKIKNNRQLPYLVANVVEVMDMNEIEDKENSESTTQGGNVNLDNTAVGKAAVVKTSSRQTVFLPMVGLVDPDKLKPNDLVGVNKDSYLILDTLPSEFDSRVKAMEVDEKPTETYSDVGGLDKQIEELVEAIVLPMKRADKFK
;
A
#
# COMPACT_ATOMS: atom_id res chain seq x y z
N MET A 1 16.72 17.33 -30.11
CA MET A 1 15.80 17.46 -31.26
C MET A 1 16.51 16.79 -32.41
N ALA A 2 16.16 15.54 -32.72
CA ALA A 2 16.62 14.89 -33.95
C ALA A 2 15.98 15.63 -35.13
N THR A 3 16.72 15.79 -36.21
CA THR A 3 16.27 16.51 -37.41
C THR A 3 15.18 15.70 -38.13
N LEU A 4 14.28 16.38 -38.85
CA LEU A 4 13.16 15.73 -39.54
C LEU A 4 13.65 14.66 -40.55
N GLU A 5 14.85 14.85 -41.12
CA GLU A 5 15.50 13.90 -42.03
C GLU A 5 16.07 12.66 -41.32
N GLU A 6 16.39 12.74 -40.03
CA GLU A 6 16.92 11.60 -39.26
C GLU A 6 15.82 10.62 -38.80
N LEU A 7 14.55 11.07 -38.73
CA LEU A 7 13.41 10.19 -38.47
C LEU A 7 12.95 9.42 -39.72
N ASP A 8 13.05 10.02 -40.91
CA ASP A 8 12.71 9.36 -42.19
C ASP A 8 13.70 8.25 -42.56
N ALA A 9 14.91 8.25 -41.99
CA ALA A 9 15.94 7.22 -42.24
C ALA A 9 15.85 6.00 -41.31
N GLN A 10 14.96 6.00 -40.32
CA GLN A 10 14.63 4.79 -39.55
C GLN A 10 13.50 4.06 -40.28
N THR A 11 13.87 3.29 -41.32
CA THR A 11 13.01 2.23 -41.86
C THR A 11 12.54 1.38 -40.69
N LEU A 12 11.23 1.40 -40.42
CA LEU A 12 10.65 0.63 -39.33
C LEU A 12 10.83 -0.85 -39.67
N PRO A 13 11.21 -1.72 -38.71
CA PRO A 13 11.33 -3.15 -38.96
C PRO A 13 9.94 -3.70 -39.31
N GLY A 14 9.65 -3.79 -40.61
CA GLY A 14 8.32 -4.09 -41.17
C GLY A 14 8.05 -3.44 -42.53
N ASP A 15 8.77 -2.38 -42.92
CA ASP A 15 8.56 -1.71 -44.22
C ASP A 15 8.90 -2.63 -45.42
N ASP A 16 9.87 -3.53 -45.28
CA ASP A 16 10.21 -4.53 -46.32
C ASP A 16 9.10 -5.60 -46.52
N GLU A 17 8.31 -5.90 -45.49
CA GLU A 17 7.13 -6.79 -45.59
C GLU A 17 5.96 -6.09 -46.28
N LEU A 18 5.80 -4.78 -46.04
CA LEU A 18 4.79 -3.97 -46.72
C LEU A 18 5.06 -3.88 -48.22
N ASP A 19 6.32 -3.69 -48.63
CA ASP A 19 6.70 -3.64 -50.05
C ASP A 19 6.45 -4.97 -50.77
N GLN A 20 6.64 -6.11 -50.09
CA GLN A 20 6.32 -7.43 -50.64
C GLN A 20 4.81 -7.69 -50.74
N GLU A 21 4.01 -7.22 -49.78
CA GLU A 21 2.53 -7.26 -49.85
C GLU A 21 2.00 -6.34 -50.96
N ILE A 22 2.60 -5.17 -51.17
CA ILE A 22 2.23 -4.23 -52.24
C ILE A 22 2.46 -4.83 -53.64
N LEU A 23 3.53 -5.62 -53.81
CA LEU A 23 3.81 -6.35 -55.05
C LEU A 23 2.81 -7.49 -55.33
N ASN A 24 2.22 -8.07 -54.28
CA ASN A 24 1.28 -9.19 -54.38
C ASN A 24 -0.19 -8.77 -54.50
N LEU A 25 -0.56 -7.57 -54.05
CA LEU A 25 -1.93 -7.04 -54.10
C LEU A 25 -2.17 -6.18 -55.35
N SER A 26 -3.40 -6.17 -55.87
CA SER A 26 -3.78 -5.24 -56.92
C SER A 26 -3.90 -3.81 -56.37
N THR A 27 -3.72 -2.81 -57.25
CA THR A 27 -3.85 -1.38 -56.91
C THR A 27 -5.21 -1.04 -56.29
N GLN A 28 -6.26 -1.76 -56.69
CA GLN A 28 -7.62 -1.61 -56.17
C GLN A 28 -7.75 -2.13 -54.73
N GLU A 29 -7.12 -3.27 -54.42
CA GLU A 29 -7.11 -3.85 -53.07
C GLU A 29 -6.32 -2.98 -52.09
N LEU A 30 -5.18 -2.43 -52.55
CA LEU A 30 -4.38 -1.47 -51.79
C LEU A 30 -5.20 -0.22 -51.43
N GLN A 31 -5.97 0.30 -52.39
CA GLN A 31 -6.82 1.47 -52.17
C GLN A 31 -7.98 1.18 -51.20
N THR A 32 -8.53 -0.04 -51.21
CA THR A 32 -9.54 -0.45 -50.21
C THR A 32 -8.94 -0.61 -48.82
N ARG A 33 -7.74 -1.19 -48.69
CA ARG A 33 -7.03 -1.35 -47.41
C ARG A 33 -6.64 0.00 -46.80
N ALA A 34 -6.14 0.93 -47.61
CA ALA A 34 -5.83 2.29 -47.16
C ALA A 34 -7.07 3.01 -46.57
N LYS A 35 -8.25 2.84 -47.20
CA LYS A 35 -9.51 3.40 -46.67
C LYS A 35 -9.96 2.76 -45.37
N LEU A 36 -9.72 1.46 -45.18
CA LEU A 36 -10.04 0.77 -43.93
C LEU A 36 -9.12 1.25 -42.79
N LEU A 37 -7.82 1.35 -43.05
CA LEU A 37 -6.85 1.88 -42.09
C LEU A 37 -7.14 3.33 -41.69
N ASP A 38 -7.54 4.18 -42.64
CA ASP A 38 -7.91 5.58 -42.33
C ASP A 38 -9.17 5.66 -41.44
N ASN A 39 -10.13 4.75 -41.65
CA ASN A 39 -11.28 4.60 -40.77
C ASN A 39 -10.87 4.10 -39.37
N GLU A 40 -9.96 3.13 -39.28
CA GLU A 40 -9.44 2.62 -38.00
C GLU A 40 -8.67 3.70 -37.23
N ILE A 41 -7.78 4.44 -37.89
CA ILE A 41 -7.05 5.57 -37.29
C ILE A 41 -8.03 6.61 -36.75
N ARG A 42 -9.11 6.90 -37.48
CA ARG A 42 -10.15 7.83 -37.02
C ARG A 42 -10.88 7.31 -35.78
N ILE A 43 -11.21 6.02 -35.74
CA ILE A 43 -11.85 5.38 -34.58
C ILE A 43 -10.91 5.40 -33.37
N PHE A 44 -9.66 4.96 -33.53
CA PHE A 44 -8.66 4.95 -32.46
C PHE A 44 -8.35 6.34 -31.93
N ARG A 45 -8.28 7.35 -32.80
CA ARG A 45 -8.11 8.74 -32.37
C ARG A 45 -9.29 9.23 -31.54
N SER A 46 -10.52 8.86 -31.92
CA SER A 46 -11.73 9.18 -31.15
C SER A 46 -11.74 8.47 -29.80
N GLU A 47 -11.31 7.21 -29.77
CA GLU A 47 -11.22 6.41 -28.54
C GLU A 47 -10.13 6.94 -27.60
N LEU A 48 -8.96 7.28 -28.13
CA LEU A 48 -7.87 7.87 -27.36
C LEU A 48 -8.30 9.19 -26.71
N GLN A 49 -9.04 10.02 -27.44
CA GLN A 49 -9.58 11.27 -26.90
C GLN A 49 -10.61 11.01 -25.79
N ARG A 50 -11.47 9.99 -25.93
CA ARG A 50 -12.44 9.59 -24.89
C ARG A 50 -11.73 9.08 -23.64
N LEU A 51 -10.78 8.16 -23.78
CA LEU A 51 -10.00 7.60 -22.67
C LEU A 51 -9.18 8.67 -21.96
N SER A 52 -8.61 9.62 -22.70
CA SER A 52 -7.90 10.76 -22.12
C SER A 52 -8.83 11.64 -21.26
N HIS A 53 -10.05 11.91 -21.75
CA HIS A 53 -11.03 12.67 -20.98
C HIS A 53 -11.48 11.91 -19.71
N GLU A 54 -11.76 10.61 -19.81
CA GLU A 54 -12.12 9.77 -18.66
C GLU A 54 -11.02 9.75 -17.60
N ASN A 55 -9.75 9.60 -18.00
CA ASN A 55 -8.62 9.68 -17.09
C ASN A 55 -8.54 11.02 -16.36
N ASN A 56 -8.70 12.13 -17.09
CA ASN A 56 -8.67 13.47 -16.48
C ASN A 56 -9.80 13.66 -15.47
N VAL A 57 -11.03 13.22 -15.81
CA VAL A 57 -12.18 13.28 -14.89
C VAL A 57 -11.95 12.43 -13.64
N MET A 58 -11.39 11.23 -13.79
CA MET A 58 -11.05 10.40 -12.63
C MET A 58 -9.96 11.03 -11.76
N LEU A 59 -8.95 11.65 -12.38
CA LEU A 59 -7.84 12.29 -11.67
C LEU A 59 -8.33 13.49 -10.83
N GLU A 60 -9.25 14.30 -11.37
CA GLU A 60 -9.89 15.37 -10.60
C GLU A 60 -10.67 14.83 -9.39
N LYS A 61 -11.47 13.78 -9.57
CA LYS A 61 -12.20 13.13 -8.46
C LYS A 61 -11.25 12.58 -7.38
N ILE A 62 -10.13 11.99 -7.79
CA ILE A 62 -9.10 11.49 -6.86
C ILE A 62 -8.50 12.65 -6.08
N LYS A 63 -8.21 13.78 -6.73
CA LYS A 63 -7.65 14.97 -6.09
C LYS A 63 -8.61 15.55 -5.05
N ASP A 64 -9.89 15.69 -5.39
CA ASP A 64 -10.93 16.18 -4.48
C ASP A 64 -11.11 15.27 -3.26
N ASN A 65 -11.14 13.95 -3.49
CA ASN A 65 -11.24 12.97 -2.40
C ASN A 65 -9.99 12.99 -1.50
N LYS A 66 -8.80 13.15 -2.09
CA LYS A 66 -7.54 13.25 -1.33
C LYS A 66 -7.51 14.49 -0.46
N GLU A 67 -8.04 15.62 -0.93
CA GLU A 67 -8.14 16.85 -0.14
C GLU A 67 -9.12 16.68 1.04
N LYS A 68 -10.27 16.03 0.81
CA LYS A 68 -11.22 15.68 1.87
C LYS A 68 -10.59 14.77 2.94
N ILE A 69 -9.84 13.76 2.52
CA ILE A 69 -9.11 12.86 3.44
C ILE A 69 -8.04 13.64 4.21
N LYS A 70 -7.32 14.55 3.55
CA LYS A 70 -6.30 15.39 4.19
C LYS A 70 -6.89 16.27 5.29
N ASN A 71 -8.07 16.85 5.07
CA ASN A 71 -8.78 17.64 6.09
C ASN A 71 -9.17 16.78 7.30
N ASN A 72 -9.53 15.51 7.09
CA ASN A 72 -9.82 14.58 8.19
C ASN A 72 -8.54 14.10 8.91
N ARG A 73 -7.40 14.04 8.21
CA ARG A 73 -6.08 13.76 8.80
C ARG A 73 -5.46 14.96 9.55
N GLN A 74 -6.12 16.10 9.60
CA GLN A 74 -5.64 17.26 10.34
C GLN A 74 -5.67 16.94 11.85
N LEU A 75 -4.57 17.22 12.54
CA LEU A 75 -4.49 17.14 14.00
C LEU A 75 -5.55 18.08 14.62
N PRO A 76 -6.23 17.69 15.72
CA PRO A 76 -5.93 16.56 16.61
C PRO A 76 -6.77 15.31 16.34
N TYR A 77 -6.13 14.13 16.39
CA TYR A 77 -6.80 12.83 16.48
C TYR A 77 -6.61 12.22 17.89
N LEU A 78 -7.54 11.37 18.30
CA LEU A 78 -7.50 10.62 19.54
C LEU A 78 -6.63 9.37 19.35
N VAL A 79 -5.79 9.04 20.31
CA VAL A 79 -5.01 7.80 20.28
C VAL A 79 -5.85 6.65 20.82
N ALA A 80 -5.74 5.49 20.19
CA ALA A 80 -6.37 4.25 20.62
C ALA A 80 -5.44 3.07 20.40
N ASN A 81 -5.70 1.98 21.11
CA ASN A 81 -5.05 0.70 20.90
C ASN A 81 -6.03 -0.27 20.25
N VAL A 82 -5.58 -1.00 19.24
CA VAL A 82 -6.36 -2.12 18.68
C VAL A 82 -6.32 -3.28 19.67
N VAL A 83 -7.49 -3.76 20.09
CA VAL A 83 -7.59 -4.90 21.01
C VAL A 83 -7.63 -6.20 20.21
N GLU A 84 -8.54 -6.28 19.26
CA GLU A 84 -8.73 -7.43 18.39
C GLU A 84 -9.17 -6.97 17.00
N VAL A 85 -8.75 -7.74 16.00
CA VAL A 85 -9.27 -7.69 14.64
C VAL A 85 -10.09 -8.95 14.44
N MET A 86 -11.34 -8.79 14.04
CA MET A 86 -12.29 -9.89 13.83
C MET A 86 -12.61 -9.99 12.35
N ASP A 87 -12.37 -11.14 11.76
CA ASP A 87 -12.78 -11.40 10.38
C ASP A 87 -14.26 -11.83 10.40
N MET A 88 -15.16 -10.93 10.03
CA MET A 88 -16.56 -11.30 9.79
C MET A 88 -16.61 -11.87 8.38
N ASN A 89 -16.40 -13.18 8.27
CA ASN A 89 -16.67 -13.91 7.04
C ASN A 89 -18.18 -14.11 6.93
N GLU A 90 -18.69 -14.23 5.70
CA GLU A 90 -20.10 -14.51 5.44
C GLU A 90 -20.58 -15.59 6.39
N ILE A 91 -21.69 -15.32 7.06
CA ILE A 91 -22.43 -16.31 7.83
C ILE A 91 -22.75 -17.47 6.85
N GLU A 92 -21.91 -18.50 6.85
CA GLU A 92 -22.15 -19.75 6.11
C GLU A 92 -23.34 -20.52 6.71
N ASP A 93 -23.79 -20.12 7.90
CA ASP A 93 -25.01 -20.60 8.54
C ASP A 93 -26.12 -19.55 8.49
N LYS A 94 -26.83 -19.51 7.38
CA LYS A 94 -28.09 -18.76 7.14
C LYS A 94 -29.23 -19.05 8.16
N GLU A 95 -28.90 -19.58 9.32
CA GLU A 95 -29.82 -20.02 10.37
C GLU A 95 -29.46 -19.50 11.77
N ASN A 96 -28.33 -18.83 12.04
CA ASN A 96 -28.04 -18.49 13.46
C ASN A 96 -27.19 -17.24 13.79
N SER A 97 -27.21 -16.17 12.99
CA SER A 97 -26.67 -14.90 13.49
C SER A 97 -27.29 -13.66 12.86
N GLU A 98 -28.56 -13.39 13.16
CA GLU A 98 -29.10 -12.05 13.44
C GLU A 98 -30.57 -12.17 13.88
N SER A 99 -30.87 -11.86 15.14
CA SER A 99 -32.24 -11.70 15.65
C SER A 99 -32.88 -10.39 15.19
N THR A 100 -32.55 -9.89 14.00
CA THR A 100 -33.21 -8.74 13.38
C THR A 100 -33.28 -8.95 11.88
N THR A 101 -34.36 -9.61 11.44
CA THR A 101 -34.81 -9.55 10.04
C THR A 101 -35.20 -8.10 9.73
N GLN A 102 -34.23 -7.27 9.38
CA GLN A 102 -34.47 -5.86 9.07
C GLN A 102 -34.66 -5.72 7.55
N GLY A 103 -35.93 -5.73 7.14
CA GLY A 103 -36.36 -5.32 5.81
C GLY A 103 -36.12 -3.83 5.62
N GLY A 104 -34.96 -3.48 5.09
CA GLY A 104 -34.60 -2.12 4.70
C GLY A 104 -33.29 -2.19 3.93
N ASN A 105 -33.18 -1.46 2.82
CA ASN A 105 -32.02 -1.47 1.93
C ASN A 105 -30.73 -1.11 2.70
N VAL A 106 -30.06 -2.12 3.25
CA VAL A 106 -28.75 -1.98 3.87
C VAL A 106 -27.72 -1.95 2.75
N ASN A 107 -27.02 -0.82 2.64
CA ASN A 107 -25.97 -0.60 1.66
C ASN A 107 -24.91 -1.72 1.75
N LEU A 108 -24.32 -2.10 0.61
CA LEU A 108 -23.33 -3.17 0.46
C LEU A 108 -22.13 -3.06 1.42
N ASP A 109 -21.81 -1.86 1.89
CA ASP A 109 -20.71 -1.62 2.84
C ASP A 109 -21.07 -1.92 4.31
N ASN A 110 -22.36 -2.14 4.61
CA ASN A 110 -22.90 -2.30 5.97
C ASN A 110 -23.37 -3.74 6.27
N THR A 111 -23.16 -4.68 5.36
CA THR A 111 -23.64 -6.06 5.56
C THR A 111 -22.57 -7.07 5.19
N ALA A 112 -22.06 -7.73 6.24
CA ALA A 112 -21.68 -9.14 6.27
C ALA A 112 -20.29 -9.59 5.80
N VAL A 113 -19.46 -8.79 5.14
CA VAL A 113 -18.10 -9.27 4.78
C VAL A 113 -17.06 -8.19 5.00
N GLY A 114 -16.32 -8.32 6.09
CA GLY A 114 -15.26 -7.36 6.39
C GLY A 114 -14.52 -7.71 7.66
N LYS A 115 -13.23 -7.37 7.69
CA LYS A 115 -12.47 -7.35 8.93
C LYS A 115 -13.03 -6.20 9.78
N ALA A 116 -13.57 -6.50 10.94
CA ALA A 116 -13.97 -5.55 11.96
C ALA A 116 -12.81 -5.35 12.95
N ALA A 117 -12.78 -4.21 13.63
CA ALA A 117 -11.77 -3.94 14.65
C ALA A 117 -12.44 -3.47 15.94
N VAL A 118 -11.96 -4.00 17.08
CA VAL A 118 -12.30 -3.46 18.40
C VAL A 118 -11.16 -2.58 18.84
N VAL A 119 -11.46 -1.31 19.07
CA VAL A 119 -10.48 -0.32 19.53
C VAL A 119 -10.77 0.09 20.96
N LYS A 120 -9.71 0.26 21.73
CA LYS A 120 -9.75 0.85 23.07
C LYS A 120 -9.12 2.22 23.02
N THR A 121 -9.92 3.25 23.19
CA THR A 121 -9.46 4.64 23.17
C THR A 121 -8.71 5.00 24.46
N SER A 122 -7.88 6.05 24.41
CA SER A 122 -7.28 6.63 25.63
C SER A 122 -8.33 7.13 26.64
N SER A 123 -9.57 7.38 26.20
CA SER A 123 -10.72 7.67 27.08
C SER A 123 -11.29 6.45 27.81
N ARG A 124 -10.63 5.28 27.73
CA ARG A 124 -11.04 4.00 28.33
C ARG A 124 -12.37 3.47 27.81
N GLN A 125 -12.78 3.89 26.62
CA GLN A 125 -13.96 3.35 25.93
C GLN A 125 -13.52 2.26 24.96
N THR A 126 -14.29 1.18 24.92
CA THR A 126 -14.13 0.12 23.92
C THR A 126 -15.22 0.28 22.88
N VAL A 127 -14.81 0.52 21.64
CA VAL A 127 -15.71 0.77 20.51
C VAL A 127 -15.51 -0.33 19.47
N PHE A 128 -16.61 -0.90 18.99
CA PHE A 128 -16.62 -1.84 17.88
C PHE A 128 -16.79 -1.08 16.58
N LEU A 129 -15.86 -1.30 15.63
CA LEU A 129 -15.87 -0.71 14.30
C LEU A 129 -16.10 -1.82 13.27
N PRO A 130 -17.27 -1.85 12.60
CA PRO A 130 -17.53 -2.80 11.51
C PRO A 130 -16.57 -2.63 10.32
N MET A 131 -16.02 -1.42 10.13
CA MET A 131 -15.10 -1.10 9.03
C MET A 131 -13.86 -0.37 9.57
N VAL A 132 -12.69 -0.75 9.05
CA VAL A 132 -11.36 -0.36 9.57
C VAL A 132 -10.89 1.01 9.06
N GLY A 133 -11.76 1.77 8.38
CA GLY A 133 -11.46 3.15 7.97
C GLY A 133 -10.44 3.23 6.84
N LEU A 134 -9.43 4.09 6.98
CA LEU A 134 -8.46 4.40 5.92
C LEU A 134 -7.27 3.41 5.87
N VAL A 135 -7.09 2.61 6.92
CA VAL A 135 -5.95 1.70 7.08
C VAL A 135 -6.32 0.30 6.64
N ASP A 136 -5.40 -0.37 5.94
CA ASP A 136 -5.58 -1.77 5.54
C ASP A 136 -5.65 -2.68 6.77
N PRO A 137 -6.61 -3.60 6.84
CA PRO A 137 -6.79 -4.45 8.02
C PRO A 137 -5.66 -5.48 8.19
N ASP A 138 -4.90 -5.80 7.14
CA ASP A 138 -3.75 -6.73 7.23
C ASP A 138 -2.54 -6.13 7.96
N LYS A 139 -2.47 -4.80 8.04
CA LYS A 139 -1.40 -4.10 8.76
C LYS A 139 -1.69 -3.97 10.25
N LEU A 140 -2.93 -4.21 10.67
CA LEU A 140 -3.34 -4.05 12.05
C LEU A 140 -3.17 -5.35 12.81
N LYS A 141 -2.42 -5.27 13.89
CA LYS A 141 -2.24 -6.35 14.84
C LYS A 141 -2.83 -5.94 16.19
N PRO A 142 -3.25 -6.92 17.01
CA PRO A 142 -3.57 -6.67 18.41
C PRO A 142 -2.42 -5.93 19.10
N ASN A 143 -2.77 -4.93 19.91
CA ASN A 143 -1.90 -3.98 20.62
C ASN A 143 -1.20 -2.91 19.77
N ASP A 144 -1.54 -2.78 18.48
CA ASP A 144 -1.05 -1.66 17.69
C ASP A 144 -1.68 -0.34 18.15
N LEU A 145 -0.86 0.71 18.13
CA LEU A 145 -1.27 2.07 18.47
C LEU A 145 -1.80 2.73 17.18
N VAL A 146 -3.02 3.25 17.23
CA VAL A 146 -3.71 3.83 16.07
C VAL A 146 -4.26 5.22 16.38
N GLY A 147 -4.23 6.09 15.38
CA GLY A 147 -4.88 7.38 15.39
C GLY A 147 -6.34 7.24 14.98
N VAL A 148 -7.24 7.69 15.83
CA VAL A 148 -8.69 7.56 15.68
C VAL A 148 -9.33 8.96 15.69
N ASN A 149 -10.35 9.18 14.86
CA ASN A 149 -11.08 10.45 14.90
C ASN A 149 -11.90 10.57 16.20
N LYS A 150 -11.92 11.77 16.81
CA LYS A 150 -12.62 12.02 18.09
C LYS A 150 -14.15 11.83 18.01
N ASP A 151 -14.77 12.18 16.89
CA ASP A 151 -16.23 12.20 16.77
C ASP A 151 -16.78 10.89 16.16
N SER A 152 -16.10 10.35 15.16
CA SER A 152 -16.56 9.16 14.42
C SER A 152 -15.87 7.85 14.82
N TYR A 153 -14.82 7.91 15.66
CA TYR A 153 -14.00 6.77 16.06
C TYR A 153 -13.39 5.94 14.90
N LEU A 154 -13.37 6.47 13.68
CA LEU A 154 -12.72 5.82 12.53
C LEU A 154 -11.19 5.85 12.66
N ILE A 155 -10.55 4.73 12.30
CA ILE A 155 -9.09 4.61 12.26
C ILE A 155 -8.57 5.41 11.05
N LEU A 156 -7.70 6.37 11.31
CA LEU A 156 -7.11 7.28 10.32
C LEU A 156 -5.69 6.87 9.92
N ASP A 157 -4.89 6.48 10.91
CA ASP A 157 -3.47 6.13 10.70
C ASP A 157 -2.98 5.14 11.75
N THR A 158 -1.94 4.38 11.40
CA THR A 158 -1.17 3.59 12.36
C THR A 158 -0.05 4.45 12.93
N LEU A 159 0.07 4.48 14.25
CA LEU A 159 1.14 5.20 14.93
C LEU A 159 2.26 4.22 15.28
N PRO A 160 3.53 4.67 15.29
CA PRO A 160 4.62 3.85 15.80
C PRO A 160 4.34 3.41 17.24
N SER A 161 4.75 2.18 17.58
CA SER A 161 4.62 1.67 18.93
C SER A 161 5.33 2.59 19.91
N GLU A 162 4.62 3.02 20.96
CA GLU A 162 5.21 3.84 22.01
C GLU A 162 5.99 2.95 22.99
N PHE A 163 7.27 3.27 23.18
CA PHE A 163 8.07 2.70 24.26
C PHE A 163 8.06 3.62 25.49
N ASP A 164 8.03 2.99 26.66
CA ASP A 164 8.17 3.67 27.96
C ASP A 164 9.46 4.50 27.97
N SER A 165 9.42 5.69 28.60
CA SER A 165 10.58 6.57 28.69
C SER A 165 11.77 5.90 29.39
N ARG A 166 11.52 4.93 30.27
CA ARG A 166 12.56 4.12 30.93
C ARG A 166 13.26 3.18 29.97
N VAL A 167 12.55 2.66 28.96
CA VAL A 167 13.14 1.81 27.91
C VAL A 167 13.90 2.68 26.91
N LYS A 168 13.37 3.85 26.56
CA LYS A 168 14.09 4.84 25.74
C LYS A 168 15.39 5.28 26.41
N ALA A 169 15.40 5.44 27.73
CA ALA A 169 16.61 5.75 28.49
C ALA A 169 17.63 4.59 28.58
N MET A 170 17.23 3.36 28.21
CA MET A 170 18.15 2.21 28.09
C MET A 170 18.77 2.12 26.69
N GLU A 171 18.34 2.95 25.73
CA GLU A 171 18.98 3.04 24.43
C GLU A 171 20.40 3.59 24.60
N VAL A 172 21.37 2.94 23.96
CA VAL A 172 22.77 3.37 24.04
C VAL A 172 22.98 4.49 23.02
N ASP A 173 22.94 5.73 23.51
CA ASP A 173 23.14 6.93 22.67
C ASP A 173 24.59 7.08 22.17
N GLU A 174 25.56 6.74 23.03
CA GLU A 174 26.99 6.94 22.76
C GLU A 174 27.78 5.63 22.92
N LYS A 175 28.70 5.40 21.99
CA LYS A 175 29.61 4.27 22.08
C LYS A 175 30.62 4.50 23.21
N PRO A 176 30.80 3.56 24.15
CA PRO A 176 31.85 3.67 25.16
C PRO A 176 33.24 3.83 24.51
N THR A 177 34.06 4.73 25.06
CA THR A 177 35.43 4.99 24.60
C THR A 177 36.48 4.06 25.21
N GLU A 178 36.09 3.28 26.23
CA GLU A 178 36.99 2.40 26.97
C GLU A 178 37.48 1.22 26.11
N THR A 179 38.77 0.91 26.21
CA THR A 179 39.39 -0.21 25.50
C THR A 179 39.77 -1.32 26.48
N TYR A 180 39.91 -2.57 26.02
CA TYR A 180 40.34 -3.69 26.86
C TYR A 180 41.71 -3.48 27.53
N SER A 181 42.54 -2.60 26.99
CA SER A 181 43.83 -2.21 27.59
C SER A 181 43.68 -1.40 28.89
N ASP A 182 42.52 -0.76 29.10
CA ASP A 182 42.25 0.08 30.28
C ASP A 182 41.69 -0.76 31.46
N VAL A 183 41.44 -2.05 31.26
CA VAL A 183 40.88 -2.98 32.26
C VAL A 183 41.93 -4.00 32.70
N GLY A 184 42.47 -3.85 33.91
CA GLY A 184 43.54 -4.73 34.43
C GLY A 184 43.07 -5.99 35.16
N GLY A 185 43.81 -7.09 35.00
CA GLY A 185 43.74 -8.28 35.85
C GLY A 185 42.60 -9.27 35.57
N LEU A 186 41.82 -9.05 34.50
CA LEU A 186 40.62 -9.84 34.14
C LEU A 186 40.75 -10.54 32.77
N ASP A 187 41.97 -10.94 32.39
CA ASP A 187 42.26 -11.47 31.05
C ASP A 187 41.40 -12.71 30.70
N LYS A 188 41.20 -13.62 31.66
CA LYS A 188 40.38 -14.84 31.47
C LYS A 188 38.92 -14.49 31.16
N GLN A 189 38.35 -13.51 31.86
CA GLN A 189 36.97 -13.08 31.66
C GLN A 189 36.80 -12.33 30.34
N ILE A 190 37.80 -11.56 29.92
CA ILE A 190 37.79 -10.87 28.62
C ILE A 190 37.79 -11.90 27.48
N GLU A 191 38.65 -12.92 27.56
CA GLU A 191 38.71 -14.01 26.56
C GLU A 191 37.38 -14.77 26.49
N GLU A 192 36.84 -15.20 27.63
CA GLU A 192 35.54 -15.89 27.71
C GLU A 192 34.39 -15.06 27.12
N LEU A 193 34.34 -13.75 27.39
CA LEU A 193 33.30 -12.86 26.87
C LEU A 193 33.40 -12.67 25.35
N VAL A 194 34.62 -12.54 24.82
CA VAL A 194 34.86 -12.41 23.38
C VAL A 194 34.48 -13.70 22.65
N GLU A 195 34.83 -14.85 23.20
CA GLU A 195 34.45 -16.15 22.62
C GLU A 195 32.95 -16.43 22.74
N ALA A 196 32.30 -16.02 23.83
CA ALA A 196 30.87 -16.28 24.04
C ALA A 196 29.95 -15.34 23.24
N ILE A 197 30.30 -14.06 23.10
CA ILE A 197 29.42 -13.05 22.47
C ILE A 197 29.93 -12.65 21.09
N VAL A 198 31.20 -12.22 21.00
CA VAL A 198 31.73 -11.61 19.76
C VAL A 198 31.93 -12.67 18.67
N LEU A 199 32.37 -13.87 19.05
CA LEU A 199 32.67 -14.94 18.09
C LEU A 199 31.41 -15.50 17.40
N PRO A 200 30.29 -15.81 18.11
CA PRO A 200 29.02 -16.15 17.45
C PRO A 200 28.46 -15.01 16.60
N MET A 201 28.62 -13.76 17.06
CA MET A 201 28.10 -12.60 16.34
C MET A 201 28.87 -12.34 15.02
N LYS A 202 30.20 -12.51 15.00
CA LYS A 202 31.03 -12.32 13.79
C LYS A 202 31.09 -13.53 12.88
N ARG A 203 30.98 -14.74 13.42
CA ARG A 203 31.15 -16.00 12.68
C ARG A 203 30.02 -16.98 13.00
N ALA A 204 28.78 -16.51 12.85
CA ALA A 204 27.59 -17.31 13.07
C ALA A 204 27.61 -18.64 12.28
N ASP A 205 28.17 -18.63 11.07
CA ASP A 205 28.21 -19.83 10.21
C ASP A 205 29.09 -20.97 10.75
N LYS A 206 29.98 -20.71 11.72
CA LYS A 206 30.76 -21.77 12.39
C LYS A 206 29.99 -22.47 13.51
N PHE A 207 28.85 -21.91 13.93
CA PHE A 207 27.99 -22.42 15.00
C PHE A 207 26.60 -22.86 14.50
N LYS A 208 26.34 -22.73 13.19
CA LYS A 208 25.14 -23.26 12.53
C LYS A 208 25.23 -24.76 12.32
#